data_AF-A0AAU7VMI0-F1
#
_entry.id   AF-A0AAU7VMI0-F1
#
_cell.length_a   1.000
_cell.length_b   1.000
_cell.length_c   1.000
_cell.angle_alpha   90.00
_cell.angle_beta   90.00
_cell.angle_gamma   90.00
#
_symmetry.space_group_name_H-M   'P 1'
#
loop_
_entity.id
_entity.type
_entity.pdbx_description
1 polymer ?
#
loop_
_entity_poly.entity_id
_entity_poly.type
_entity_poly.pdbx_seq_one_letter_code
_entity_poly.pdbx_strand_id
1 'polypeptide(L)'
;MDFSFLNLIPFFGVFMAGLLALLTTAFWIWMIIDVIKTPTTEWEHEMEKIAWLLVVILVNWIGALIYYFSIKKSKNFYKEGRY
;
A
#
# COMPACT_ATOMS: atom_id res chain seq x y z
N MET A 1 -46.02 4.75 0.98
CA MET A 1 -44.69 4.11 0.91
C MET A 1 -44.05 4.28 2.27
N ASP A 2 -43.78 3.18 2.96
CA ASP A 2 -43.28 3.24 4.34
C ASP A 2 -41.79 3.57 4.36
N PHE A 3 -41.36 4.53 5.20
CA PHE A 3 -40.00 5.10 5.16
C PHE A 3 -38.95 4.22 5.87
N SER A 4 -39.34 3.07 6.40
CA SER A 4 -38.50 2.12 7.14
C SER A 4 -37.26 1.64 6.37
N PHE A 5 -37.31 1.63 5.03
CA PHE A 5 -36.16 1.29 4.17
C PHE A 5 -35.01 2.31 4.23
N LEU A 6 -35.31 3.56 4.59
CA LEU A 6 -34.32 4.63 4.69
C LEU A 6 -33.32 4.39 5.84
N ASN A 7 -33.72 3.65 6.88
CA ASN A 7 -32.89 3.29 8.03
C ASN A 7 -31.87 2.17 7.72
N LEU A 8 -32.02 1.43 6.62
CA LEU A 8 -31.09 0.38 6.19
C LEU A 8 -29.90 0.90 5.36
N ILE A 9 -30.06 2.06 4.73
CA ILE A 9 -29.03 2.74 3.93
C ILE A 9 -27.73 2.99 4.73
N PRO A 10 -27.77 3.51 5.98
CA PRO A 10 -26.55 3.70 6.76
C PRO A 10 -25.89 2.36 7.15
N PHE A 11 -26.66 1.30 7.38
CA PHE A 11 -26.11 -0.02 7.74
C PHE A 11 -25.31 -0.64 6.59
N PHE A 12 -25.86 -0.56 5.37
CA PHE A 12 -25.19 -1.04 4.17
C PHE A 12 -23.96 -0.19 3.81
N GLY A 13 -24.05 1.13 3.99
CA GLY A 13 -22.94 2.06 3.78
C GLY A 13 -21.76 1.80 4.73
N VAL A 14 -22.03 1.60 6.02
CA VAL A 14 -20.98 1.31 7.02
C VAL A 14 -20.35 -0.07 6.78
N PHE A 15 -21.14 -1.07 6.41
CA PHE A 15 -20.62 -2.40 6.07
C PHE A 15 -19.66 -2.35 4.86
N MET A 16 -20.05 -1.64 3.81
CA MET A 16 -19.21 -1.46 2.62
C MET A 16 -17.94 -0.65 2.91
N ALA A 17 -18.05 0.41 3.70
CA ALA A 17 -16.91 1.22 4.14
C ALA A 17 -15.93 0.40 5.00
N GLY A 18 -16.44 -0.48 5.88
CA GLY A 18 -15.63 -1.37 6.70
C GLY A 18 -14.81 -2.36 5.86
N LEU A 19 -15.43 -2.96 4.84
CA LEU A 19 -14.72 -3.83 3.89
C LEU A 19 -13.61 -3.08 3.13
N LEU A 20 -13.89 -1.86 2.67
CA LEU A 20 -12.91 -1.03 1.98
C LEU A 20 -11.73 -0.64 2.90
N ALA A 21 -12.01 -0.30 4.16
CA ALA A 21 -10.99 -0.01 5.16
C ALA A 21 -10.11 -1.23 5.43
N LEU A 22 -10.71 -2.42 5.52
CA LEU A 22 -9.97 -3.67 5.71
C LEU A 22 -9.05 -3.96 4.53
N LEU A 23 -9.56 -3.83 3.30
CA LEU A 23 -8.77 -4.04 2.08
C LEU A 23 -7.62 -3.02 1.96
N THR A 24 -7.89 -1.76 2.26
CA THR A 24 -6.87 -0.69 2.23
C THR A 24 -5.76 -0.96 3.27
N THR A 25 -6.15 -1.41 4.45
CA THR A 25 -5.20 -1.76 5.53
C THR A 25 -4.39 -3.01 5.17
N ALA A 26 -5.04 -4.04 4.61
CA ALA A 26 -4.38 -5.25 4.14
C ALA A 26 -3.37 -4.92 3.01
N PHE A 27 -3.75 -4.06 2.07
CA PHE A 27 -2.85 -3.58 1.01
C PHE A 27 -1.65 -2.82 1.59
N TRP A 28 -1.88 -1.93 2.56
CA TRP A 28 -0.80 -1.20 3.22
C TRP A 28 0.20 -2.13 3.93
N ILE A 29 -0.29 -3.10 4.70
CA ILE A 29 0.56 -4.12 5.35
C ILE A 29 1.32 -4.93 4.31
N TRP A 30 0.67 -5.33 3.22
CA TRP A 30 1.33 -6.07 2.14
C TRP A 30 2.51 -5.29 1.54
N MET A 31 2.38 -3.97 1.37
CA MET A 31 3.48 -3.12 0.89
C MET A 31 4.64 -3.04 1.88
N ILE A 32 4.38 -3.01 3.18
CA ILE A 32 5.44 -3.09 4.21
C ILE A 32 6.19 -4.42 4.10
N ILE A 33 5.47 -5.52 3.93
CA ILE A 33 6.08 -6.85 3.76
C ILE A 33 6.93 -6.90 2.48
N ASP A 34 6.46 -6.29 1.38
CA ASP A 34 7.22 -6.23 0.13
C ASP A 34 8.54 -5.47 0.29
N VAL A 35 8.52 -4.33 1.00
CA VAL A 35 9.74 -3.57 1.32
C VAL A 35 10.73 -4.42 2.11
N ILE A 36 10.24 -5.13 3.15
CA ILE A 36 11.08 -5.95 4.02
C ILE A 36 11.66 -7.15 3.25
N LYS A 37 10.84 -7.83 2.45
CA LYS A 37 11.24 -9.00 1.64
C LYS A 37 12.16 -8.66 0.49
N THR A 38 12.14 -7.42 0.00
CA THR A 38 13.06 -6.99 -1.06
C THR A 38 14.50 -7.02 -0.55
N PRO A 39 15.40 -7.81 -1.18
CA PRO A 39 16.79 -7.92 -0.76
C PRO A 39 17.54 -6.60 -0.98
N THR A 40 18.50 -6.29 -0.09
CA THR A 40 19.28 -5.04 -0.12
C THR A 40 20.10 -4.86 -1.40
N THR A 41 20.36 -5.94 -2.15
CA THR A 41 21.07 -5.92 -3.44
C THR A 41 20.31 -5.27 -4.59
N GLU A 42 18.99 -5.13 -4.47
CA GLU A 42 18.16 -4.38 -5.43
C GLU A 42 18.11 -2.88 -5.13
N TRP A 43 18.70 -2.48 -4.00
CA TRP A 43 18.76 -1.09 -3.56
C TRP A 43 20.17 -0.56 -3.80
N GLU A 44 20.27 0.69 -4.24
CA GLU A 44 21.56 1.35 -4.42
C GLU A 44 22.25 1.58 -3.06
N HIS A 45 21.45 1.85 -2.02
CA HIS A 45 21.91 2.05 -0.65
C HIS A 45 21.02 1.33 0.38
N GLU A 46 21.62 0.69 1.39
CA GLU A 46 20.87 0.02 2.48
C GLU A 46 19.96 0.98 3.25
N MET A 47 20.38 2.26 3.39
CA MET A 47 19.58 3.30 4.04
C MET A 47 18.32 3.66 3.25
N GLU A 48 18.32 3.48 1.93
CA GLU A 48 17.17 3.81 1.07
C GLU A 48 15.99 2.88 1.36
N LYS A 49 16.27 1.59 1.60
CA LYS A 49 15.26 0.60 2.02
C LYS A 49 14.58 1.04 3.32
N ILE A 50 15.37 1.49 4.31
CA ILE A 50 14.86 1.94 5.61
C ILE A 50 14.06 3.24 5.46
N ALA A 51 14.52 4.17 4.63
CA ALA A 51 13.81 5.41 4.34
C ALA A 51 12.44 5.13 3.71
N TRP A 52 12.36 4.25 2.71
CA TRP A 52 11.09 3.85 2.10
C TRP A 52 10.16 3.13 3.07
N LEU A 53 10.71 2.26 3.92
CA LEU A 53 9.93 1.61 4.97
C LEU A 53 9.30 2.65 5.92
N LEU A 54 10.07 3.64 6.35
CA LEU A 54 9.59 4.75 7.18
C LEU A 54 8.52 5.59 6.47
N VAL A 55 8.69 5.89 5.19
CA VAL A 55 7.69 6.63 4.40
C VAL A 55 6.39 5.84 4.27
N VAL A 56 6.45 4.54 3.97
CA VAL A 56 5.26 3.69 3.89
C VAL A 56 4.56 3.63 5.24
N ILE A 57 5.31 3.54 6.35
CA ILE A 57 4.73 3.48 7.70
C ILE A 57 4.11 4.82 8.11
N LEU A 58 4.80 5.94 7.94
CA LEU A 58 4.35 7.27 8.39
C LEU A 58 3.21 7.81 7.53
N VAL A 59 3.30 7.64 6.21
CA VAL A 59 2.36 8.21 5.24
C VAL A 59 1.25 7.21 4.88
N ASN A 60 1.24 6.03 5.52
CA ASN A 60 0.23 4.97 5.36
C ASN A 60 -0.01 4.60 3.89
N TRP A 61 -1.27 4.68 3.44
CA TRP A 61 -1.72 4.30 2.10
C TRP A 61 -1.11 5.19 0.99
N ILE A 62 -0.86 6.47 1.28
CA ILE A 62 -0.20 7.37 0.32
C ILE A 62 1.25 6.96 0.15
N GLY A 63 1.95 6.65 1.24
CA GLY A 63 3.33 6.15 1.21
C GLY A 63 3.44 4.84 0.42
N ALA A 64 2.50 3.92 0.64
CA ALA A 64 2.39 2.66 -0.10
C ALA A 64 2.21 2.85 -1.61
N LEU A 65 1.34 3.79 -2.02
CA LEU A 65 1.13 4.13 -3.44
C LEU A 65 2.40 4.70 -4.08
N ILE A 66 3.03 5.67 -3.43
CA ILE A 66 4.26 6.30 -3.94
C ILE A 66 5.37 5.24 -4.05
N TYR A 67 5.53 4.39 -3.03
CA TYR A 67 6.48 3.28 -3.08
C TYR A 67 6.21 2.37 -4.28
N TYR A 68 4.96 1.95 -4.48
CA TYR A 68 4.59 1.05 -5.58
C TYR A 68 4.96 1.63 -6.94
N PHE A 69 4.70 2.92 -7.18
CA PHE A 69 5.03 3.56 -8.47
C PHE A 69 6.54 3.84 -8.61
N SER A 70 7.21 4.29 -7.56
CA SER A 70 8.62 4.66 -7.62
C SER A 70 9.53 3.43 -7.71
N ILE A 71 9.31 2.45 -6.83
CA ILE A 71 10.22 1.30 -6.72
C ILE A 71 10.01 0.25 -7.79
N LYS A 72 8.76 0.02 -8.22
CA LYS A 72 8.51 -0.92 -9.33
C LYS A 72 9.19 -0.44 -10.62
N LYS A 73 9.30 0.88 -10.82
CA LYS A 73 10.04 1.45 -11.94
C LYS A 73 11.55 1.23 -11.78
N SER A 74 12.11 1.52 -10.60
CA SER A 74 13.54 1.34 -10.31
C SER A 74 14.01 -0.11 -10.49
N LYS A 75 13.25 -1.09 -9.98
CA LYS A 75 13.57 -2.53 -10.12
C LYS A 75 13.69 -2.97 -11.58
N ASN A 76 12.88 -2.42 -12.48
CA ASN A 76 12.94 -2.74 -13.91
C ASN A 76 14.23 -2.22 -14.55
N PHE A 77 14.64 -0.99 -14.20
CA PHE A 77 15.90 -0.41 -14.69
C PHE A 77 17.12 -1.19 -14.19
N TYR A 78 17.14 -1.61 -12.93
CA TYR A 78 18.26 -2.40 -12.41
C TYR A 78 18.34 -3.78 -13.05
N LYS A 79 17.21 -4.39 -13.42
CA LYS A 79 17.21 -5.62 -14.22
C LYS A 79 17.82 -5.38 -15.60
N GLU A 80 17.38 -4.37 -16.35
CA GLU A 80 17.88 -4.11 -17.71
C GLU A 80 19.37 -3.71 -17.75
N GLY A 81 19.87 -2.94 -16.79
CA GLY A 81 21.28 -2.53 -16.75
C GLY A 81 22.28 -3.63 -16.36
N ARG A 82 21.79 -4.82 -15.99
CA ARG A 82 22.59 -5.99 -15.61
C ARG A 82 22.60 -7.10 -16.67
N TYR A 83 22.06 -6.85 -17.87
CA TYR A 83 22.10 -7.74 -19.03
C TYR A 83 22.87 -7.12 -20.20
#